data_AF-A0AAD9CRV5-F1
#
_entry.id   AF-A0AAD9CRV5-F1
#
_cell.length_a   1.000
_cell.length_b   1.000
_cell.length_c   1.000
_cell.angle_alpha   90.00
_cell.angle_beta   90.00
_cell.angle_gamma   90.00
#
_symmetry.space_group_name_H-M   'P 1'
#
loop_
_entity.id
_entity.type
_entity.pdbx_description
1 polymer ?
#
loop_
_entity_poly.entity_id
_entity_poly.type
_entity_poly.pdbx_seq_one_letter_code
_entity_poly.pdbx_strand_id
1 'polypeptide(L)'
;MSGSYDDSMIDVSSDSFWEVGNYKRSVKRVDDGSRLCNDLMTCIHERARIEKSYAQQLSEWGKRWRQLIDKGPQYGTLERAWSALCTEAEKVSELHMDVKSALMGEDYEKLKNWQRDSYHKQMIGGFKETKEADDGFRK
;
A
#
# COMPACT_ATOMS: atom_id res chain seq x y z
N MET A 1 -42.44 8.60 -51.34
CA MET A 1 -41.35 9.57 -51.17
C MET A 1 -40.47 9.07 -50.03
N SER A 2 -39.17 9.09 -50.26
CA SER A 2 -38.09 8.48 -49.47
C SER A 2 -38.07 8.94 -48.01
N GLY A 3 -38.23 8.01 -47.08
CA GLY A 3 -37.82 8.19 -45.70
C GLY A 3 -36.29 8.20 -45.65
N SER A 4 -35.72 9.38 -45.51
CA SER A 4 -34.31 9.56 -45.18
C SER A 4 -34.07 8.92 -43.82
N TYR A 5 -33.47 7.73 -43.81
CA TYR A 5 -32.78 7.23 -42.63
C TYR A 5 -31.69 8.26 -42.35
N ASP A 6 -31.93 9.08 -41.33
CA ASP A 6 -30.92 9.92 -40.72
C ASP A 6 -29.89 8.95 -40.10
N ASP A 7 -28.96 8.52 -40.94
CA ASP A 7 -27.69 7.95 -40.55
C ASP A 7 -26.89 9.08 -39.90
N SER A 8 -27.38 9.53 -38.73
CA SER A 8 -26.52 10.17 -37.77
C SER A 8 -25.55 9.07 -37.34
N MET A 9 -24.54 8.83 -38.17
CA MET A 9 -23.29 8.24 -37.76
C MET A 9 -22.92 8.99 -36.51
N ILE A 10 -23.22 8.38 -35.36
CA ILE A 10 -22.70 8.79 -34.07
C ILE A 10 -21.21 8.86 -34.35
N ASP A 11 -20.68 10.07 -34.42
CA ASP A 11 -19.27 10.35 -34.59
C ASP A 11 -18.54 9.38 -33.67
N VAL A 12 -18.02 8.31 -34.27
CA VAL A 12 -17.37 7.24 -33.52
C VAL A 12 -16.12 7.93 -33.06
N SER A 13 -16.19 8.48 -31.84
CA SER A 13 -15.13 9.27 -31.25
C SER A 13 -13.81 8.60 -31.58
N SER A 14 -12.83 9.36 -32.06
CA SER A 14 -11.51 8.85 -32.46
C SER A 14 -10.81 8.02 -31.37
N ASP A 15 -11.33 8.07 -30.13
CA ASP A 15 -10.89 7.31 -28.96
C ASP A 15 -11.66 5.99 -28.73
N SER A 16 -12.54 5.60 -29.66
CA SER A 16 -13.29 4.34 -29.60
C SER A 16 -12.33 3.17 -29.56
N PHE A 17 -12.59 2.21 -28.67
CA PHE A 17 -11.76 1.01 -28.53
C PHE A 17 -11.59 0.22 -29.83
N TRP A 18 -12.62 0.26 -30.70
CA TRP A 18 -12.66 -0.50 -31.95
C TRP A 18 -11.79 0.09 -33.07
N GLU A 19 -11.30 1.32 -32.90
CA GLU A 19 -10.36 1.92 -33.85
C GLU A 19 -8.98 1.27 -33.74
N VAL A 20 -8.28 1.20 -34.87
CA VAL A 20 -7.00 0.50 -34.98
C VAL A 20 -5.98 1.08 -33.98
N GLY A 21 -5.55 0.23 -33.04
CA GLY A 21 -4.55 0.59 -32.03
C GLY A 21 -5.09 1.21 -30.74
N ASN A 22 -6.38 1.48 -30.62
CA ASN A 22 -6.95 2.04 -29.39
C ASN A 22 -7.02 1.02 -28.23
N TYR A 23 -6.89 -0.28 -28.51
CA TYR A 23 -6.70 -1.32 -27.50
C TYR A 23 -5.44 -1.12 -26.64
N LYS A 24 -4.47 -0.30 -27.09
CA LYS A 24 -3.22 -0.02 -26.35
C LYS A 24 -3.47 0.51 -24.94
N ARG A 25 -4.57 1.23 -24.69
CA ARG A 25 -4.95 1.66 -23.34
C ARG A 25 -5.21 0.46 -22.41
N SER A 26 -5.85 -0.58 -22.93
CA SER A 26 -6.11 -1.82 -22.19
C SER A 26 -4.83 -2.62 -21.93
N VAL A 27 -3.92 -2.69 -22.90
CA VAL A 27 -2.61 -3.33 -22.75
C VAL A 27 -1.76 -2.60 -21.71
N LYS A 28 -1.70 -1.26 -21.79
CA LYS A 28 -0.96 -0.42 -20.82
C LYS A 28 -1.44 -0.64 -19.37
N ARG A 29 -2.73 -0.91 -19.18
CA ARG A 29 -3.29 -1.20 -17.85
C ARG A 29 -2.62 -2.40 -17.16
N VAL A 30 -2.06 -3.35 -17.93
CA VAL A 30 -1.29 -4.47 -17.37
C VAL A 30 -0.02 -3.95 -16.69
N ASP A 31 0.77 -3.12 -17.38
CA ASP A 31 1.98 -2.49 -16.81
C ASP A 31 1.63 -1.59 -15.62
N ASP A 32 0.57 -0.79 -15.75
CA ASP A 32 0.10 0.10 -14.68
C ASP A 32 -0.31 -0.70 -13.43
N GLY A 33 -0.86 -1.91 -13.58
CA GLY A 33 -1.20 -2.78 -12.46
C GLY A 33 0.02 -3.19 -11.62
N SER A 34 1.14 -3.53 -12.27
CA SER A 34 2.39 -3.84 -11.57
C SER A 34 2.92 -2.61 -10.83
N ARG A 35 2.82 -1.43 -11.46
CA ARG A 35 3.18 -0.16 -10.82
C ARG A 35 2.32 0.13 -9.59
N LEU A 36 1.01 -0.04 -9.67
CA LEU A 36 0.10 0.17 -8.55
C LEU A 36 0.42 -0.75 -7.36
N CYS A 37 0.90 -1.97 -7.60
CA CYS A 37 1.39 -2.83 -6.52
C CYS A 37 2.59 -2.21 -5.80
N ASN A 38 3.53 -1.60 -6.53
CA ASN A 38 4.66 -0.89 -5.92
C ASN A 38 4.21 0.34 -5.13
N ASP A 39 3.26 1.10 -5.66
CA ASP A 39 2.72 2.28 -4.98
C ASP A 39 2.01 1.87 -3.67
N LEU A 40 1.23 0.79 -3.69
CA LEU A 40 0.58 0.24 -2.48
C LEU A 40 1.59 -0.34 -1.49
N MET A 41 2.60 -1.08 -1.94
CA MET A 41 3.70 -1.55 -1.07
C MET A 41 4.41 -0.38 -0.39
N THR A 42 4.67 0.70 -1.12
CA THR A 42 5.27 1.92 -0.58
C THR A 42 4.36 2.56 0.47
N CYS A 43 3.07 2.68 0.17
CA CYS A 43 2.07 3.20 1.11
C CYS A 43 2.01 2.41 2.42
N ILE A 44 1.98 1.07 2.35
CA ILE A 44 2.00 0.18 3.52
C ILE A 44 3.28 0.39 4.33
N HIS A 45 4.43 0.45 3.66
CA HIS A 45 5.72 0.61 4.32
C HIS A 45 5.85 1.99 5.00
N GLU A 46 5.38 3.06 4.37
CA GLU A 46 5.33 4.38 4.99
C GLU A 46 4.44 4.39 6.23
N ARG A 47 3.25 3.78 6.16
CA ARG A 47 2.37 3.62 7.32
C ARG A 47 3.05 2.84 8.44
N ALA A 48 3.68 1.71 8.13
CA ALA A 48 4.40 0.90 9.10
C ALA A 48 5.55 1.65 9.80
N ARG A 49 6.20 2.61 9.12
CA ARG A 49 7.21 3.50 9.74
C ARG A 49 6.60 4.47 10.74
N ILE A 50 5.40 4.97 10.48
CA ILE A 50 4.67 5.83 11.44
C ILE A 50 4.36 5.04 12.71
N GLU A 51 3.84 3.82 12.57
CA GLU A 51 3.55 2.91 13.70
C GLU A 51 4.81 2.68 14.56
N LYS A 52 5.93 2.35 13.91
CA LYS A 52 7.22 2.19 14.60
C LYS A 52 7.65 3.46 15.35
N SER A 53 7.54 4.61 14.71
CA SER A 53 7.98 5.87 15.32
C SER A 53 7.17 6.22 16.55
N TYR A 54 5.85 6.01 16.51
CA TYR A 54 4.98 6.27 17.65
C TYR A 54 5.30 5.32 18.82
N ALA A 55 5.43 4.02 18.54
CA ALA A 55 5.84 3.04 19.55
C ALA A 55 7.18 3.40 20.21
N GLN A 56 8.19 3.76 19.43
CA GLN A 56 9.49 4.18 19.94
C GLN A 56 9.39 5.39 20.86
N GLN A 57 8.64 6.42 20.46
CA GLN A 57 8.43 7.61 21.29
C GLN A 57 7.74 7.29 22.61
N LEU A 58 6.72 6.41 22.60
CA LEU A 58 6.04 5.95 23.82
C LEU A 58 6.99 5.17 24.75
N SER A 59 7.79 4.25 24.18
CA SER A 59 8.75 3.45 24.96
C SER A 59 9.83 4.33 25.60
N GLU A 60 10.39 5.27 24.85
CA GLU A 60 11.39 6.23 25.34
C GLU A 60 10.81 7.15 26.43
N TRP A 61 9.59 7.67 26.20
CA TRP A 61 8.87 8.48 27.18
C TRP A 61 8.59 7.71 28.47
N GLY A 62 8.06 6.49 28.36
CA GLY A 62 7.73 5.63 29.51
C GLY A 62 8.96 5.29 30.34
N LYS A 63 10.06 4.92 29.68
CA LYS A 63 11.35 4.64 30.34
C LYS A 63 11.90 5.87 31.05
N ARG A 64 11.86 7.05 30.39
CA ARG A 64 12.33 8.31 30.97
C ARG A 64 11.54 8.67 32.24
N TRP A 65 10.21 8.65 32.17
CA TRP A 65 9.38 9.04 33.30
C TRP A 65 9.44 8.06 34.44
N ARG A 66 9.51 6.75 34.18
CA ARG A 66 9.72 5.77 35.23
C ARG A 66 11.00 6.04 36.02
N GLN A 67 12.11 6.32 35.33
CA GLN A 67 13.37 6.68 36.01
C GLN A 67 13.27 7.98 36.84
N LEU A 68 12.48 8.95 36.41
CA LEU A 68 12.28 10.20 37.15
C LEU A 68 11.37 10.00 38.38
N ILE A 69 10.34 9.16 38.26
CA ILE A 69 9.44 8.79 39.35
C ILE A 69 10.23 8.01 40.42
N ASP A 70 10.96 6.97 40.02
CA ASP A 70 11.71 6.09 40.93
C ASP A 70 12.79 6.84 41.74
N LYS A 71 13.36 7.91 41.16
CA LYS A 71 14.36 8.78 41.82
C LYS A 71 13.74 9.99 42.51
N GLY A 72 12.45 10.22 42.31
CA GLY A 72 11.73 11.36 42.84
C GLY A 72 11.34 11.19 44.31
N PRO A 73 10.84 12.27 44.94
CA PRO A 73 10.38 12.23 46.33
C PRO A 73 8.95 11.68 46.49
N GLN A 74 8.29 11.26 45.40
CA GLN A 74 6.92 10.76 45.43
C GLN A 74 6.92 9.26 45.77
N TYR A 75 6.14 8.88 46.79
CA TYR A 75 6.04 7.49 47.22
C TYR A 75 4.59 7.00 47.37
N GLY A 76 4.43 5.71 47.66
CA GLY A 76 3.17 5.12 48.12
C GLY A 76 2.18 4.82 46.99
N THR A 77 0.88 4.95 47.28
CA THR A 77 -0.17 4.63 46.30
C THR A 77 -0.17 5.56 45.09
N LEU A 78 0.17 6.84 45.29
CA LEU A 78 0.23 7.81 44.20
C LEU A 78 1.40 7.55 43.25
N GLU A 79 2.57 7.17 43.77
CA GLU A 79 3.70 6.74 42.95
C GLU A 79 3.30 5.58 42.04
N ARG A 80 2.63 4.56 42.58
CA ARG A 80 2.13 3.42 41.79
C ARG A 80 1.14 3.84 40.71
N ALA A 81 0.21 4.75 41.03
CA ALA A 81 -0.75 5.27 40.06
C ALA A 81 -0.07 6.06 38.95
N TRP A 82 0.97 6.84 39.27
CA TRP A 82 1.75 7.57 38.27
C TRP A 82 2.57 6.61 37.40
N SER A 83 3.27 5.64 37.99
CA SER A 83 4.03 4.63 37.25
C SER A 83 3.15 3.77 36.33
N ALA A 84 1.86 3.61 36.65
CA ALA A 84 0.91 2.91 35.78
C ALA A 84 0.72 3.59 34.41
N LEU A 85 0.87 4.92 34.31
CA LEU A 85 0.86 5.62 33.02
C LEU A 85 2.04 5.20 32.13
N CYS A 86 3.21 4.98 32.73
CA CYS A 86 4.37 4.48 31.98
C CYS A 86 4.12 3.05 31.47
N THR A 87 3.45 2.22 32.28
CA THR A 87 3.09 0.85 31.90
C THR A 87 2.05 0.82 30.77
N GLU A 88 1.10 1.75 30.78
CA GLU A 88 0.15 1.90 29.68
C GLU A 88 0.87 2.23 28.37
N ALA A 89 1.77 3.23 28.38
CA ALA A 89 2.54 3.60 27.19
C ALA A 89 3.41 2.46 26.65
N GLU A 90 4.01 1.64 27.53
CA GLU A 90 4.76 0.45 27.13
C GLU A 90 3.88 -0.58 26.42
N LYS A 91 2.68 -0.85 26.94
CA LYS A 91 1.73 -1.77 26.32
C LYS A 91 1.19 -1.25 24.99
N VAL A 92 0.90 0.05 24.90
CA VAL A 92 0.50 0.67 23.63
C VAL A 92 1.65 0.62 22.61
N SER A 93 2.88 0.88 23.04
CA SER A 93 4.07 0.70 22.20
C SER A 93 4.17 -0.71 21.63
N GLU A 94 3.97 -1.74 22.45
CA GLU A 94 3.95 -3.15 22.00
C GLU A 94 2.87 -3.39 20.94
N LEU A 95 1.63 -2.93 21.17
CA LEU A 95 0.53 -3.06 20.20
C LEU A 95 0.86 -2.39 18.85
N HIS A 96 1.46 -1.20 18.87
CA HIS A 96 1.85 -0.51 17.64
C HIS A 96 3.01 -1.22 16.92
N MET A 97 3.92 -1.87 17.65
CA MET A 97 4.95 -2.72 17.06
C MET A 97 4.37 -3.99 16.42
N ASP A 98 3.31 -4.55 16.99
CA ASP A 98 2.57 -5.66 16.40
C ASP A 98 1.88 -5.24 15.10
N VAL A 99 1.20 -4.08 15.09
CA VAL A 99 0.60 -3.51 13.86
C VAL A 99 1.66 -3.33 12.78
N LYS A 100 2.81 -2.72 13.11
CA LYS A 100 3.94 -2.58 12.17
C LYS A 100 4.42 -3.92 11.64
N SER A 101 4.43 -4.95 12.49
CA SER A 101 4.91 -6.29 12.14
C SER A 101 3.92 -7.02 11.24
N ALA A 102 2.62 -6.91 11.48
CA ALA A 102 1.58 -7.42 10.60
C ALA A 102 1.63 -6.74 9.22
N LEU A 103 1.69 -5.40 9.18
CA LEU A 103 1.77 -4.64 7.93
C LEU A 103 2.96 -5.06 7.06
N MET A 104 4.14 -5.27 7.66
CA MET A 104 5.35 -5.59 6.91
C MET A 104 5.56 -7.08 6.69
N GLY A 105 5.18 -7.93 7.65
CA GLY A 105 5.41 -9.36 7.61
C GLY A 105 4.32 -10.14 6.87
N GLU A 106 3.09 -9.60 6.86
CA GLU A 106 1.94 -10.24 6.22
C GLU A 106 1.50 -9.45 4.99
N ASP A 107 0.99 -8.22 5.16
CA ASP A 107 0.34 -7.50 4.07
C ASP A 107 1.31 -7.13 2.95
N TYR A 108 2.45 -6.53 3.31
CA TYR A 108 3.50 -6.14 2.36
C TYR A 108 4.07 -7.36 1.62
N GLU A 109 4.44 -8.41 2.35
CA GLU A 109 5.03 -9.62 1.74
C GLU A 109 4.00 -10.39 0.90
N LYS A 110 2.72 -10.41 1.30
CA LYS A 110 1.64 -10.99 0.50
C LYS A 110 1.50 -10.27 -0.84
N LEU A 111 1.47 -8.94 -0.83
CA LEU A 111 1.38 -8.14 -2.06
C LEU A 111 2.62 -8.32 -2.95
N LYS A 112 3.81 -8.33 -2.36
CA LYS A 112 5.08 -8.56 -3.06
C LYS A 112 5.13 -9.93 -3.72
N ASN A 113 4.70 -10.98 -3.01
CA ASN A 113 4.62 -12.33 -3.57
C ASN A 113 3.57 -12.39 -4.69
N TRP A 114 2.40 -11.81 -4.49
CA TRP A 114 1.36 -11.75 -5.52
C TRP A 114 1.84 -11.04 -6.79
N GLN A 115 2.54 -9.91 -6.65
CA GLN A 115 3.09 -9.17 -7.79
C GLN A 115 4.14 -10.01 -8.53
N ARG A 116 5.05 -10.69 -7.81
CA ARG A 116 6.05 -11.57 -8.41
C ARG A 116 5.40 -12.69 -9.22
N ASP A 117 4.37 -13.31 -8.67
CA ASP A 117 3.71 -14.46 -9.28
C ASP A 117 2.74 -14.06 -10.42
N SER A 118 2.33 -12.79 -10.46
CA SER A 118 1.41 -12.25 -11.47
C SER A 118 2.12 -11.54 -12.64
N TYR A 119 3.36 -11.06 -12.45
CA TYR A 119 4.08 -10.25 -13.43
C TYR A 119 5.48 -10.79 -13.70
N HIS A 120 5.71 -11.30 -14.91
CA HIS A 120 6.97 -11.95 -15.28
C HIS A 120 7.81 -11.06 -16.19
N LYS A 121 8.92 -10.52 -15.67
CA LYS A 121 9.83 -9.67 -16.45
C LYS A 121 10.50 -10.45 -17.59
N GLN A 122 10.57 -9.83 -18.77
CA GLN A 122 11.28 -10.38 -19.93
C GLN A 122 12.72 -9.86 -20.04
N MET A 123 13.60 -10.64 -20.68
CA MET A 123 15.01 -10.28 -20.90
C MET A 123 15.20 -8.97 -21.68
N ILE A 124 14.26 -8.65 -22.58
CA ILE A 124 14.29 -7.44 -23.41
C ILE A 124 13.57 -6.24 -22.77
N GLY A 125 13.17 -6.36 -21.49
CA GLY A 125 12.33 -5.38 -20.80
C GLY A 125 10.83 -5.65 -20.98
N GLY A 126 10.03 -5.04 -20.10
CA GLY A 126 8.57 -5.25 -20.05
C GLY A 126 8.14 -6.56 -19.36
N PHE A 127 6.83 -6.76 -19.28
CA PHE A 127 6.22 -7.95 -18.72
C PHE A 127 5.71 -8.89 -19.82
N LYS A 128 5.83 -10.19 -19.56
CA LYS A 128 5.32 -11.25 -20.44
C LYS A 128 3.82 -11.08 -20.68
N GLU A 129 3.07 -10.77 -19.63
CA GLU A 129 1.62 -10.60 -19.66
C GLU A 129 1.20 -9.43 -20.56
N THR A 130 1.94 -8.32 -20.51
CA THR A 130 1.72 -7.16 -21.37
C THR A 130 1.94 -7.51 -22.84
N LYS A 131 3.04 -8.24 -23.13
CA LYS A 131 3.34 -8.69 -24.49
C LYS A 131 2.27 -9.66 -25.01
N GLU A 132 1.84 -10.62 -24.19
CA GLU A 132 0.80 -11.58 -24.57
C GLU A 132 -0.53 -10.90 -24.86
N ALA A 133 -0.90 -9.88 -24.09
CA ALA A 133 -2.08 -9.06 -24.35
C ALA A 133 -1.96 -8.26 -25.67
N ASP A 134 -0.81 -7.63 -25.93
CA ASP A 134 -0.56 -6.88 -27.17
C ASP A 134 -0.59 -7.78 -28.41
N ASP A 135 0.11 -8.92 -28.35
CA ASP A 135 0.13 -9.92 -29.42
C ASP A 135 -1.27 -10.52 -29.65
N GLY A 136 -2.09 -10.64 -28.60
CA GLY A 136 -3.48 -11.09 -28.68
C GLY A 136 -4.40 -10.14 -29.46
N PHE A 137 -4.23 -8.82 -29.30
CA PHE A 137 -5.02 -7.83 -30.05
C PHE A 137 -4.53 -7.63 -31.50
N ARG A 138 -3.28 -7.97 -31.80
CA ARG A 138 -2.71 -7.84 -33.16
C ARG A 138 -3.05 -9.01 -34.09
N LYS A 139 -3.41 -10.17 -33.53
CA LYS A 139 -3.82 -11.37 -34.27
C LYS A 139 -5.24 -11.23 -34.79
#